data_AF-B9FWZ8-F1
#
_entry.id   AF-B9FWZ8-F1
#
_cell.length_a   1.000
_cell.length_b   1.000
_cell.length_c   1.000
_cell.angle_alpha   90.00
_cell.angle_beta   90.00
_cell.angle_gamma   90.00
#
_symmetry.space_group_name_H-M   'P 1'
#
loop_
_entity.id
_entity.type
_entity.pdbx_description
1 polymer ?
#
loop_
_entity_poly.entity_id
_entity_poly.type
_entity_poly.pdbx_seq_one_letter_code
_entity_poly.pdbx_strand_id
1 'polypeptide(L)'
;MTADIEFDGATNALALTLRFDDNATLAPAHIISTRADVKRLLTQEVAFGFSATTGSWIERHRILSWSFNSTTVAVEDQPREQSTSTSFW
;
A
#
# COMPACT_ATOMS: atom_id res chain seq x y z
N MET A 1 10.32 16.26 -4.21
CA MET A 1 10.58 14.82 -4.22
C MET A 1 9.24 14.12 -4.17
N THR A 2 9.12 13.06 -4.96
CA THR A 2 7.96 12.15 -4.96
C THR A 2 8.45 10.74 -4.66
N ALA A 3 7.73 10.04 -3.79
CA ALA A 3 7.97 8.64 -3.47
C ALA A 3 6.72 7.84 -3.82
N ASP A 4 6.89 6.80 -4.63
CA ASP A 4 5.82 5.89 -5.05
C ASP A 4 6.11 4.50 -4.48
N ILE A 5 5.17 3.95 -3.72
CA ILE A 5 5.26 2.62 -3.10
C ILE A 5 4.18 1.73 -3.71
N GLU A 6 4.59 0.59 -4.24
CA GLU A 6 3.68 -0.39 -4.85
C GLU A 6 3.88 -1.77 -4.22
N PHE A 7 2.78 -2.43 -3.90
CA PHE A 7 2.77 -3.81 -3.43
C PHE A 7 1.87 -4.67 -4.31
N ASP A 8 2.42 -5.76 -4.83
CA ASP A 8 1.68 -6.79 -5.55
C ASP A 8 1.51 -8.04 -4.68
N GLY A 9 0.25 -8.30 -4.28
CA GLY A 9 -0.12 -9.44 -3.45
C GLY A 9 -0.08 -10.81 -4.13
N ALA A 10 0.04 -10.88 -5.47
CA ALA A 10 0.21 -12.13 -6.19
C ALA A 10 1.68 -12.59 -6.20
N THR A 11 2.61 -11.63 -6.38
CA THR A 11 4.06 -11.91 -6.40
C THR A 11 4.75 -11.68 -5.06
N ASN A 12 4.04 -11.11 -4.08
CA ASN A 12 4.57 -10.59 -2.82
C ASN A 12 5.69 -9.55 -3.01
N ALA A 13 5.69 -8.86 -4.15
CA ALA A 13 6.69 -7.86 -4.48
C ALA A 13 6.32 -6.52 -3.84
N LEU A 14 7.27 -5.93 -3.12
CA LEU A 14 7.20 -4.56 -2.63
C LEU A 14 8.26 -3.74 -3.35
N ALA A 15 7.84 -2.68 -4.05
CA ALA A 15 8.70 -1.79 -4.80
C ALA A 15 8.56 -0.34 -4.32
N LEU A 16 9.68 0.37 -4.23
CA LEU A 16 9.76 1.80 -3.94
C LEU A 16 10.47 2.51 -5.10
N THR A 17 9.87 3.58 -5.61
CA THR A 17 10.51 4.50 -6.57
C THR A 17 10.64 5.88 -5.95
N LEU A 18 11.83 6.47 -6.03
CA LEU A 18 12.11 7.82 -5.53
C LEU A 18 12.50 8.78 -6.67
N ARG A 19 11.87 9.95 -6.71
CA ARG A 19 12.08 10.98 -7.74
C ARG A 19 12.39 12.34 -7.10
N PHE A 20 13.42 13.01 -7.58
CA PHE A 20 13.76 14.39 -7.20
C PHE A 20 13.23 15.35 -8.29
N ASP A 21 12.64 16.47 -7.88
CA ASP A 21 11.93 17.39 -8.79
C ASP A 21 12.90 18.32 -9.53
N ASP A 22 14.12 18.41 -9.01
CA ASP A 22 15.13 19.42 -9.27
C ASP A 22 16.03 19.10 -10.47
N ASN A 23 15.89 17.91 -11.09
CA ASN A 23 16.57 17.63 -12.35
C ASN A 23 15.87 16.55 -13.20
N ALA A 24 15.17 16.98 -14.25
CA ALA A 24 14.50 16.12 -15.22
C ALA A 24 15.44 15.16 -16.00
N THR A 25 16.77 15.33 -15.88
CA THR A 25 17.76 14.45 -16.52
C THR A 25 18.24 13.29 -15.64
N LEU A 26 17.91 13.29 -14.35
CA LEU A 26 18.16 12.13 -13.49
C LEU A 26 16.99 11.14 -13.67
N ALA A 27 17.31 9.98 -14.23
CA ALA A 27 16.43 8.80 -14.21
C ALA A 27 15.82 8.58 -12.81
N PRO A 28 14.67 7.89 -12.65
CA PRO A 28 14.13 7.52 -11.33
C PRO A 28 15.28 7.03 -10.44
N ALA A 29 15.55 7.79 -9.38
CA ALA A 29 16.90 7.86 -8.83
C ALA A 29 17.25 6.59 -8.08
N HIS A 30 16.25 5.91 -7.49
CA HIS A 30 16.41 4.64 -6.80
C HIS A 30 15.13 3.81 -6.90
N ILE A 31 15.29 2.56 -7.35
CA ILE A 31 14.26 1.52 -7.32
C ILE A 31 14.77 0.44 -6.39
N ILE A 32 14.05 0.19 -5.30
CA ILE A 32 14.33 -0.90 -4.38
C ILE A 32 13.17 -1.88 -4.47
N SER A 33 13.46 -3.15 -4.73
CA SER A 33 12.46 -4.21 -4.73
C SER A 33 12.84 -5.33 -3.76
N THR A 34 11.85 -5.84 -3.05
CA THR A 34 12.00 -6.99 -2.17
C THR A 34 10.75 -7.84 -2.20
N ARG A 35 10.86 -9.08 -1.70
CA ARG A 35 9.69 -9.92 -1.44
C ARG A 35 9.35 -9.84 0.04
N ALA A 36 8.10 -9.46 0.33
CA ALA A 36 7.59 -9.38 1.68
C ALA A 36 6.33 -10.26 1.80
N ASP A 37 6.35 -11.22 2.71
CA ASP A 37 5.17 -12.01 3.04
C ASP A 37 4.23 -11.21 3.96
N VAL A 38 3.59 -10.19 3.38
CA VAL A 38 2.76 -9.21 4.10
C VAL A 38 1.60 -9.89 4.82
N LYS A 39 1.03 -10.96 4.24
CA LYS A 39 -0.07 -11.72 4.83
C LYS A 39 0.33 -12.43 6.13
N ARG A 40 1.60 -12.79 6.29
CA ARG A 40 2.13 -13.37 7.53
C ARG A 40 2.54 -12.31 8.55
N LEU A 41 2.94 -11.13 8.08
CA LEU A 41 3.50 -10.07 8.92
C LEU A 41 2.44 -9.12 9.49
N LEU A 42 1.32 -8.92 8.79
CA LEU A 42 0.29 -7.95 9.15
C LEU A 42 -1.08 -8.63 9.34
N THR A 43 -1.93 -7.96 10.12
CA THR A 43 -3.35 -8.31 10.28
C THR A 43 -4.18 -7.96 9.04
N GLN A 44 -5.42 -8.44 8.99
CA GLN A 44 -6.36 -8.14 7.90
C GLN A 44 -6.65 -6.64 7.76
N GLU A 45 -6.73 -5.94 8.89
CA GLU A 45 -6.91 -4.50 8.95
C GLU A 45 -5.60 -3.84 9.39
N VAL A 46 -5.20 -2.79 8.68
CA VAL A 46 -3.97 -2.04 8.93
C VAL A 46 -4.21 -0.55 8.73
N ALA A 47 -3.39 0.27 9.40
CA ALA A 47 -3.34 1.71 9.18
C ALA A 47 -2.10 2.07 8.37
N PHE A 48 -2.25 3.04 7.46
CA PHE A 48 -1.15 3.61 6.69
C PHE A 48 -0.86 5.02 7.21
N GLY A 49 0.41 5.38 7.29
CA GLY A 49 0.82 6.68 7.79
C GLY A 49 2.29 6.95 7.59
N PHE A 50 2.68 8.14 8.03
CA PHE A 50 4.05 8.64 7.89
C PHE A 50 4.62 8.91 9.27
N SER A 51 5.92 8.67 9.42
CA SER A 51 6.66 9.02 10.63
C SER A 51 7.95 9.72 10.24
N ALA A 52 8.39 10.65 11.07
CA ALA A 52 9.65 11.36 10.89
C ALA A 52 10.16 11.86 12.25
N THR A 53 11.47 11.90 12.43
CA THR A 53 12.12 12.27 13.69
C THR A 53 13.44 12.97 13.40
N THR A 54 13.80 13.94 14.24
CA THR A 54 15.14 14.55 14.23
C THR A 54 15.95 14.13 15.46
N GLY A 55 17.24 14.38 15.44
CA GLY A 55 18.17 14.09 16.55
C GLY A 55 19.02 15.31 16.89
N SER A 56 20.33 15.11 17.06
CA SER A 56 21.27 16.22 17.32
C SER A 56 21.35 17.22 16.16
N TRP A 57 21.06 16.77 14.94
CA TRP A 57 20.91 17.60 13.75
C TRP A 57 19.43 17.75 13.40
N ILE A 58 19.06 18.92 12.89
CA ILE A 58 17.68 19.24 12.54
C ILE A 58 17.47 19.23 11.03
N GLU A 59 16.30 18.77 10.63
CA GLU A 59 15.81 18.86 9.27
C GLU A 59 14.31 19.14 9.28
N ARG A 60 13.76 19.42 8.11
CA ARG A 60 12.35 19.74 7.94
C ARG A 60 11.66 18.61 7.21
N HIS A 61 10.75 17.94 7.91
CA HIS A 61 9.88 16.92 7.33
C HIS A 61 8.53 17.54 6.97
N ARG A 62 8.17 17.56 5.68
CA ARG A 62 6.88 18.06 5.20
C ARG A 62 6.32 17.13 4.14
N ILE A 63 5.07 16.76 4.29
CA ILE A 63 4.27 16.06 3.28
C ILE A 63 3.43 17.11 2.59
N LEU A 64 3.68 17.32 1.29
CA LEU A 64 2.96 18.33 0.50
C LEU A 64 1.65 17.79 -0.05
N SER A 65 1.64 16.51 -0.41
CA SER A 65 0.47 15.77 -0.87
C SER A 65 0.70 14.28 -0.59
N TRP A 66 -0.38 13.53 -0.50
CA TRP A 66 -0.35 12.07 -0.47
C TRP A 66 -1.63 11.53 -1.10
N SER A 67 -1.52 10.34 -1.67
CA SER A 67 -2.65 9.55 -2.12
C SER A 67 -2.36 8.08 -1.80
N PHE A 68 -3.42 7.32 -1.63
CA PHE A 68 -3.33 5.88 -1.38
C PHE A 68 -4.44 5.19 -2.15
N ASN A 69 -4.11 4.08 -2.79
CA ASN A 69 -5.06 3.22 -3.45
C ASN A 69 -4.75 1.77 -3.11
N SER A 70 -5.79 1.00 -2.81
CA SER A 70 -5.70 -0.42 -2.55
C SER A 70 -6.86 -1.13 -3.22
N THR A 71 -6.57 -2.26 -3.83
CA THR A 71 -7.58 -3.16 -4.41
C THR A 71 -7.62 -4.44 -3.57
N THR A 72 -8.82 -4.94 -3.31
CA THR A 72 -9.01 -6.26 -2.72
C THR A 72 -9.56 -7.16 -3.81
N VAL A 73 -8.94 -8.32 -4.02
CA VAL A 73 -9.56 -9.38 -4.81
C VAL A 73 -10.63 -9.99 -3.94
N ALA A 74 -11.89 -9.66 -4.22
CA ALA A 74 -13.01 -10.36 -3.61
C ALA A 74 -12.91 -11.83 -4.01
N VAL A 75 -12.69 -12.71 -3.03
CA VAL A 75 -12.99 -14.13 -3.22
C VAL A 75 -14.50 -14.19 -3.25
N GLU A 76 -15.07 -14.46 -4.42
CA GLU A 76 -16.51 -14.63 -4.56
C GLU A 76 -16.96 -15.76 -3.62
N ASP A 77 -17.64 -15.38 -2.55
CA ASP A 77 -18.25 -16.31 -1.61
C ASP A 77 -19.37 -17.04 -2.37
N GLN A 78 -19.34 -18.38 -2.34
CA GLN A 78 -20.33 -19.21 -3.03
C GLN A 78 -21.77 -18.75 -2.68
N PRO A 79 -22.75 -18.88 -3.60
CA PRO A 79 -24.08 -18.37 -3.37
C PRO A 79 -24.66 -18.97 -2.08
N ARG A 80 -25.01 -18.12 -1.10
CA ARG A 80 -25.82 -18.55 0.04
C ARG A 80 -27.08 -19.18 -0.51
N GLU A 81 -27.31 -20.45 -0.22
CA GLU A 81 -28.59 -21.10 -0.48
C GLU A 81 -29.70 -20.24 0.12
N GLN A 82 -30.51 -19.65 -0.74
CA GLN A 82 -31.76 -19.01 -0.33
C GLN A 82 -32.66 -20.11 0.21
N SER A 83 -32.69 -20.25 1.54
CA SER A 83 -33.76 -20.98 2.21
C SER A 83 -35.08 -20.30 1.84
N THR A 84 -35.82 -20.92 0.92
CA THR A 84 -37.20 -20.58 0.61
C THR A 84 -38.03 -20.80 1.86
N SER A 85 -38.28 -19.72 2.60
CA SER A 85 -39.28 -19.71 3.67
C SER A 85 -40.67 -19.67 3.03
N THR A 86 -41.24 -20.84 2.75
CA THR A 86 -42.68 -20.95 2.45
C THR A 86 -43.46 -20.69 3.73
N SER A 87 -44.07 -19.50 3.84
CA SER A 87 -45.04 -19.21 4.90
C SER A 87 -46.38 -19.82 4.53
N PHE A 88 -46.77 -20.88 5.23
CA PHE A 88 -48.18 -21.27 5.37
C PHE A 88 -48.70 -20.61 6.63
N TRP A 89 -49.31 -19.43 6.47
CA TRP A 89 -50.60 -18.96 7.02
C TRP A 89 -50.91 -17.61 6.37
#